data_AF-A0A7K2QMJ1-F1
#
_entry.id   AF-A0A7K2QMJ1-F1
#
_cell.length_a   1.000
_cell.length_b   1.000
_cell.length_c   1.000
_cell.angle_alpha   90.00
_cell.angle_beta   90.00
_cell.angle_gamma   90.00
#
_symmetry.space_group_name_H-M   'P 1'
#
loop_
_entity.id
_entity.type
_entity.pdbx_description
1 polymer ?
#
loop_
_entity_poly.entity_id
_entity_poly.type
_entity_poly.pdbx_seq_one_letter_code
_entity_poly.pdbx_strand_id
1 'polypeptide(L)'
;LGLVPEEPDEAQLEVDVQDASGVESFDRLVRVDQRPIGRTPRSNLATYTGMFDAVRKLFATTDEARARGYSAGRFSFNVPEGRCETCQGEGFVAVELLFLPGTYAPCPT
;
A
#
# COMPACT_ATOMS: atom_id res chain seq x y z
N LEU A 1 5.88 -9.60 -22.25
CA LEU A 1 5.21 -10.52 -21.31
C LEU A 1 6.06 -10.62 -20.06
N GLY A 2 5.88 -9.67 -19.14
CA GLY A 2 6.62 -9.61 -17.87
C GLY A 2 6.05 -10.61 -16.89
N LEU A 3 6.49 -11.86 -17.01
CA LEU A 3 6.32 -12.81 -15.93
C LEU A 3 7.13 -12.26 -14.76
N VAL A 4 6.42 -11.73 -13.74
CA VAL A 4 6.99 -11.63 -12.40
C VAL A 4 7.49 -13.05 -12.09
N PRO A 5 8.75 -13.24 -11.66
CA PRO A 5 9.18 -14.56 -11.22
C PRO A 5 8.14 -15.07 -10.25
N GLU A 6 7.54 -16.23 -10.52
CA GLU A 6 6.76 -16.89 -9.48
C GLU A 6 7.73 -17.08 -8.32
N GLU A 7 7.49 -16.34 -7.24
CA GLU A 7 8.18 -16.56 -5.98
C GLU A 7 8.05 -18.06 -5.69
N PRO A 8 9.14 -18.73 -5.25
CA PRO A 8 9.10 -20.14 -4.97
C PRO A 8 7.87 -20.42 -4.12
N ASP A 9 7.02 -21.27 -4.67
CA ASP A 9 5.80 -21.80 -4.05
C ASP A 9 6.09 -22.10 -2.59
N GLU A 10 5.13 -21.71 -1.75
CA GLU A 10 5.16 -21.77 -0.31
C GLU A 10 6.05 -22.91 0.19
N ALA A 11 7.29 -22.60 0.55
CA ALA A 11 8.01 -23.47 1.46
C ALA A 11 7.28 -23.32 2.81
N GLN A 12 6.12 -23.95 2.92
CA GLN A 12 5.52 -24.28 4.20
C GLN A 12 6.64 -24.98 4.95
N LEU A 13 7.14 -24.30 5.97
CA LEU A 13 8.04 -24.93 6.92
C LEU A 13 7.23 -26.08 7.51
N GLU A 14 7.44 -27.30 6.98
CA GLU A 14 6.93 -28.52 7.59
C GLU A 14 7.71 -28.70 8.90
N VAL A 15 7.21 -28.06 9.94
CA VAL A 15 7.71 -28.20 11.30
C VAL A 15 6.94 -29.35 11.92
N ASP A 16 7.60 -30.49 12.09
CA ASP A 16 7.08 -31.60 12.89
C ASP A 16 7.22 -31.24 14.38
N VAL A 17 6.15 -30.72 14.98
CA VAL A 17 6.08 -30.38 16.40
C VAL A 17 5.55 -31.60 17.16
N GLN A 18 6.43 -32.29 17.89
CA GLN A 18 6.04 -33.48 18.66
C GLN A 18 5.23 -33.15 19.92
N ASP A 19 5.51 -32.03 20.59
CA ASP A 19 4.75 -31.53 21.74
C ASP A 19 4.97 -30.02 21.94
N ALA A 20 3.95 -29.31 22.42
CA ALA A 20 4.01 -27.88 22.73
C ALA A 20 3.18 -27.56 24.00
N SER A 21 3.82 -26.98 25.00
CA SER A 21 3.21 -26.60 26.29
C SER A 21 3.35 -25.10 26.55
N GLY A 22 2.49 -24.53 27.42
CA GLY A 22 2.55 -23.12 27.79
C GLY A 22 1.97 -22.15 26.75
N VAL A 23 1.32 -22.66 25.70
CA VAL A 23 0.70 -21.86 24.62
C VAL A 23 -0.42 -20.98 25.17
N GLU A 24 -1.08 -21.40 26.25
CA GLU A 24 -2.10 -20.66 26.97
C GLU A 24 -1.59 -19.35 27.61
N SER A 25 -0.27 -19.17 27.72
CA SER A 25 0.33 -17.95 28.24
C SER A 25 0.45 -16.83 27.19
N PHE A 26 0.09 -17.10 25.93
CA PHE A 26 0.21 -16.15 24.83
C PHE A 26 -1.16 -15.73 24.30
N ASP A 27 -1.39 -14.41 24.20
CA ASP A 27 -2.62 -13.87 23.61
C ASP A 27 -2.58 -13.84 22.08
N ARG A 28 -1.38 -13.65 21.50
CA ARG A 28 -1.21 -13.52 20.05
C ARG A 28 0.21 -13.84 19.59
N LEU A 29 0.32 -14.69 18.59
CA LEU A 29 1.54 -14.91 17.81
C LEU A 29 1.47 -14.10 16.51
N VAL A 30 2.54 -13.37 16.19
CA VAL A 30 2.66 -12.63 14.93
C VAL A 30 3.97 -13.01 14.25
N ARG A 31 3.89 -13.55 13.03
CA ARG A 31 5.06 -13.81 12.20
C ARG A 31 5.40 -12.58 11.37
N VAL A 32 6.60 -12.06 11.54
CA VAL A 32 7.16 -11.00 10.69
C VAL A 32 8.14 -11.65 9.73
N ASP A 33 7.90 -11.48 8.43
CA ASP A 33 8.75 -12.02 7.37
C ASP A 33 9.05 -10.93 6.33
N GLN A 34 9.86 -11.28 5.32
CA GLN A 34 10.33 -10.34 4.30
C GLN A 34 9.39 -10.24 3.09
N ARG A 35 8.17 -10.79 3.18
CA ARG A 35 7.24 -10.70 2.06
C ARG A 35 6.85 -9.24 1.82
N PRO A 36 6.65 -8.85 0.56
CA PRO A 36 6.23 -7.49 0.24
C PRO A 36 4.94 -7.11 0.99
N ILE A 37 4.93 -5.92 1.57
CA ILE A 37 3.80 -5.37 2.34
C ILE A 37 2.53 -5.26 1.48
N GLY A 38 2.71 -4.95 0.20
CA GLY A 38 1.65 -4.87 -0.80
C GLY A 38 2.22 -5.01 -2.19
N ARG A 39 1.39 -5.40 -3.15
CA ARG A 39 1.78 -5.61 -4.55
C ARG A 39 1.50 -4.41 -5.45
N THR A 40 0.95 -3.33 -4.89
CA THR A 40 0.55 -2.13 -5.62
C THR A 40 1.36 -0.93 -5.15
N PRO A 41 1.66 0.04 -6.04
CA PRO A 41 2.32 1.30 -5.67
C PRO A 41 1.58 2.14 -4.62
N ARG A 42 0.26 1.89 -4.47
CA ARG A 42 -0.59 2.54 -3.46
C ARG A 42 -0.29 2.13 -2.02
N SER A 43 0.46 1.04 -1.84
CA SER A 43 0.91 0.58 -0.53
C SER A 43 2.28 1.18 -0.20
N ASN A 44 2.31 2.05 0.79
CA ASN A 44 3.54 2.60 1.35
C ASN A 44 3.52 2.48 2.89
N LEU A 45 4.63 2.85 3.53
CA LEU A 45 4.76 2.77 4.99
C LEU A 45 3.68 3.59 5.71
N ALA A 46 3.31 4.75 5.18
CA ALA A 46 2.33 5.61 5.82
C ALA A 46 0.91 5.00 5.75
N THR A 47 0.55 4.34 4.66
CA THR A 47 -0.72 3.62 4.56
C THR A 47 -0.73 2.34 5.38
N TYR A 48 0.38 1.59 5.39
CA TYR A 48 0.45 0.31 6.09
C TYR A 48 0.39 0.45 7.61
N THR A 49 1.09 1.45 8.16
CA THR A 49 1.09 1.74 9.60
C THR A 49 -0.16 2.48 10.07
N GLY A 50 -1.00 2.95 9.15
CA GLY A 50 -2.14 3.82 9.46
C GLY A 50 -1.75 5.29 9.73
N MET A 51 -0.46 5.63 9.74
CA MET A 51 0.02 7.01 9.94
C MET A 51 -0.63 8.01 8.99
N PHE A 52 -0.86 7.61 7.73
CA PHE A 52 -1.45 8.48 6.72
C PHE A 52 -2.88 8.92 7.07
N ASP A 53 -3.64 8.13 7.82
CA ASP A 53 -4.97 8.54 8.27
C ASP A 53 -4.92 9.73 9.23
N ALA A 54 -3.96 9.74 10.16
CA ALA A 54 -3.74 10.86 11.06
C ALA A 54 -3.35 12.14 10.28
N VAL A 55 -2.46 12.01 9.29
CA VAL A 55 -2.04 13.11 8.43
C VAL A 55 -3.24 13.68 7.66
N ARG A 56 -4.05 12.85 7.02
CA ARG A 56 -5.24 13.31 6.26
C ARG A 56 -6.25 14.03 7.15
N LYS A 57 -6.49 13.53 8.36
CA LYS A 57 -7.35 14.18 9.35
C LYS A 57 -6.80 15.54 9.76
N LEU A 58 -5.50 15.64 9.99
CA LEU A 58 -4.84 16.92 10.33
C LEU A 58 -4.98 17.94 9.19
N PHE A 59 -4.80 17.54 7.93
CA PHE A 59 -4.99 18.45 6.80
C PHE A 59 -6.43 18.95 6.67
N ALA A 60 -7.40 18.08 6.95
CA ALA A 60 -8.82 18.45 6.96
C ALA A 60 -9.18 19.44 8.09
N THR A 61 -8.35 19.60 9.13
CA THR A 61 -8.61 20.59 10.19
C THR A 61 -8.06 21.99 9.87
N THR A 62 -7.35 22.19 8.77
CA THR A 62 -6.86 23.51 8.36
C THR A 62 -8.01 24.47 8.03
N ASP A 63 -7.81 25.78 8.23
CA ASP A 63 -8.85 26.78 7.95
C ASP A 63 -9.25 26.79 6.47
N GLU A 64 -8.28 26.62 5.56
CA GLU A 64 -8.54 26.54 4.12
C GLU A 64 -9.35 25.30 3.73
N ALA A 65 -9.05 24.13 4.32
CA ALA A 65 -9.83 22.92 4.11
C ALA A 65 -11.26 23.08 4.63
N ARG A 66 -11.43 23.64 5.84
CA ARG A 66 -12.75 23.91 6.42
C ARG A 66 -13.56 24.90 5.58
N ALA A 67 -12.95 25.99 5.12
CA ALA A 67 -13.61 26.98 4.27
C ALA A 67 -14.08 26.39 2.92
N ARG A 68 -13.37 25.38 2.41
CA ARG A 68 -13.71 24.68 1.15
C ARG A 68 -14.57 23.43 1.35
N GLY A 69 -14.94 23.08 2.58
CA GLY A 69 -15.72 21.89 2.89
C GLY A 69 -14.98 20.57 2.64
N TYR A 70 -13.64 20.57 2.68
CA TYR A 70 -12.83 19.39 2.42
C TYR A 70 -12.81 18.42 3.60
N SER A 71 -13.06 17.16 3.31
CA SER A 71 -12.95 16.06 4.26
C SER A 71 -11.54 15.43 4.23
N ALA A 72 -11.27 14.47 5.12
CA ALA A 72 -10.05 13.66 5.04
C ALA A 72 -9.96 12.81 3.75
N GLY A 73 -11.08 12.63 3.03
CA GLY A 73 -11.13 11.98 1.72
C GLY A 73 -10.43 12.81 0.65
N ARG A 74 -10.56 14.14 0.69
CA ARG A 74 -9.86 15.06 -0.22
C ARG A 74 -8.33 14.93 -0.19
N PHE A 75 -7.76 14.47 0.91
CA PHE A 75 -6.31 14.31 1.07
C PHE A 75 -5.85 12.86 0.86
N SER A 76 -6.72 11.99 0.33
CA SER A 76 -6.39 10.60 0.02
C SER A 76 -6.19 10.42 -1.48
N PHE A 77 -5.03 9.88 -1.86
CA PHE A 77 -4.77 9.47 -3.23
C PHE A 77 -5.54 8.19 -3.63
N ASN A 78 -6.16 7.49 -2.67
CA ASN A 78 -6.90 6.26 -2.94
C ASN A 78 -8.36 6.51 -3.35
N VAL A 79 -8.88 7.72 -3.20
CA VAL A 79 -10.29 8.06 -3.50
C VAL A 79 -10.40 9.14 -4.58
N PRO A 80 -11.43 9.12 -5.44
CA PRO A 80 -11.63 10.13 -6.49
C PRO A 80 -11.76 11.57 -5.97
N GLU A 81 -12.23 11.78 -4.73
CA GLU A 81 -12.52 13.11 -4.17
C GLU A 81 -11.34 14.10 -4.23
N GLY A 82 -10.10 13.60 -4.19
CA GLY A 82 -8.91 14.46 -4.21
C GLY A 82 -7.66 13.89 -4.88
N ARG A 83 -7.74 12.70 -5.48
CA ARG A 83 -6.63 12.17 -6.27
C ARG A 83 -6.59 12.79 -7.66
N CYS A 84 -5.43 12.69 -8.31
CA CYS A 84 -5.31 12.99 -9.73
C CYS A 84 -6.08 11.93 -10.54
N GLU A 85 -7.01 12.36 -11.40
CA GLU A 85 -7.78 11.45 -12.27
C GLU A 85 -6.92 10.85 -13.39
N THR A 86 -5.86 11.53 -13.84
CA THR A 86 -4.99 11.03 -14.92
C THR A 86 -4.22 9.78 -14.49
N CYS A 87 -3.54 9.83 -13.33
CA CYS A 87 -2.79 8.69 -12.79
C CYS A 87 -3.56 7.91 -11.72
N GLN A 88 -4.83 8.25 -11.48
CA GLN A 88 -5.67 7.62 -10.45
C GLN A 88 -4.96 7.55 -9.07
N GLY A 89 -4.21 8.61 -8.73
CA GLY A 89 -3.48 8.73 -7.46
C GLY A 89 -2.12 8.04 -7.37
N GLU A 90 -1.62 7.42 -8.44
CA GLU A 90 -0.31 6.73 -8.42
C GLU A 90 0.89 7.68 -8.56
N GLY A 91 0.68 8.87 -9.14
CA GLY A 91 1.73 9.88 -9.37
C GLY A 91 2.59 9.62 -10.62
N PHE A 92 2.42 8.47 -11.26
CA PHE A 92 3.06 8.10 -12.51
C PHE A 92 2.08 7.39 -13.44
N VAL A 93 2.45 7.29 -14.71
CA VAL A 93 1.72 6.54 -15.73
C VAL A 93 2.64 5.50 -16.35
N ALA A 94 2.12 4.30 -16.60
CA ALA A 94 2.84 3.26 -17.31
C ALA A 94 2.79 3.56 -18.82
N VAL A 95 3.95 3.58 -19.46
CA VAL A 95 4.10 3.74 -20.91
C VAL A 95 4.55 2.40 -21.46
N GLU A 96 3.66 1.74 -22.20
CA GLU A 96 4.00 0.52 -22.91
C GLU A 96 4.81 0.86 -24.16
N LEU A 97 5.94 0.16 -24.32
CA LEU A 97 6.82 0.28 -25.47
C LEU A 97 6.71 -1.01 -26.27
N LEU A 98 6.53 -0.91 -27.59
CA LEU A 98 6.22 -2.05 -28.46
C LEU A 98 7.26 -3.19 -28.39
N PHE A 99 8.53 -2.85 -28.12
CA PHE A 99 9.65 -3.80 -28.14
C PHE A 99 10.51 -3.77 -26.88
N LEU A 100 10.19 -2.92 -25.90
CA LEU A 100 10.95 -2.75 -24.66
C LEU A 100 10.06 -2.97 -23.45
N PRO A 101 10.62 -3.32 -22.29
CA PRO A 101 9.88 -3.29 -21.04
C PRO A 101 9.21 -1.92 -20.86
N GLY A 102 7.93 -1.91 -20.48
CA GLY A 102 7.22 -0.67 -20.19
C GLY A 102 7.94 0.16 -19.14
N THR A 103 7.92 1.48 -19.29
CA THR A 103 8.56 2.42 -18.37
C THR A 103 7.51 3.22 -17.62
N TYR A 104 7.86 3.73 -16.45
CA TYR A 104 7.01 4.64 -15.70
C TYR A 104 7.49 6.07 -15.94
N ALA A 105 6.57 6.95 -16.32
CA ALA A 105 6.81 8.39 -16.42
C ALA A 105 6.02 9.13 -15.34
N PRO A 106 6.54 10.23 -14.77
CA PRO A 106 5.75 11.10 -13.90
C PRO A 106 4.43 11.51 -14.58
N CYS A 107 3.34 11.55 -13.81
CA CYS A 107 2.05 11.97 -14.34
C CYS A 107 2.16 13.40 -14.90
N PRO A 108 1.75 13.64 -16.16
CA PRO A 108 1.70 14.99 -16.70
C PRO A 108 0.65 15.80 -15.92
N THR A 109 1.00 17.02 -15.55
CA THR A 109 0.11 17.97 -14.86
C THR A 109 -0.99 18.49 -15.78
#